data_AF-A0A0A1SQ00-F1
#
_entry.id   AF-A0A0A1SQ00-F1
#
_cell.length_a   1.000
_cell.length_b   1.000
_cell.length_c   1.000
_cell.angle_alpha   90.00
_cell.angle_beta   90.00
_cell.angle_gamma   90.00
#
_symmetry.space_group_name_H-M   'P 1'
#
loop_
_entity.id
_entity.type
_entity.pdbx_description
1 polymer ?
#
loop_
_entity_poly.entity_id
_entity_poly.type
_entity_poly.pdbx_seq_one_letter_code
_entity_poly.pdbx_strand_id
1 'polypeptide(L)'
;MLGWVGSDEMVLASIHFIVQISIIRTNVIIGGKDYRGNPLPPKEFERNENLVTFLARLATATEVPYSNPRAPATDFTYWALHDFRDVFKNPDYSSQIKNWRIRNWCLWLTHGSERMLTNIQHEPCFPKTRVSEAMQMRPEDWGDWRKETLAARPAYGDQVKEMIDAAMKSMDRAEAMHGIPFRRFSAKVHSDILSARESDILTRGSNYYARH
;
A
#
# COMPACT_ATOMS: atom_id res chain seq x y z
N MET A 1 36.89 17.71 -16.59
CA MET A 1 36.14 16.57 -17.15
C MET A 1 34.74 16.61 -16.58
N LEU A 2 33.75 17.06 -17.36
CA LEU A 2 32.34 16.92 -17.00
C LEU A 2 31.91 15.53 -17.47
N GLY A 3 31.74 14.62 -16.51
CA GLY A 3 31.27 13.27 -16.79
C GLY A 3 29.90 13.34 -17.46
N TRP A 4 29.78 12.67 -18.61
CA TRP A 4 28.50 12.39 -19.23
C TRP A 4 27.64 11.58 -18.23
N VAL A 5 26.66 12.24 -17.63
CA VAL A 5 25.56 11.57 -16.92
C VAL A 5 24.81 10.77 -17.98
N GLY A 6 24.74 9.45 -17.83
CA GLY A 6 24.10 8.57 -18.81
C GLY A 6 22.65 8.98 -19.07
N SER A 7 22.17 8.79 -20.31
CA SER A 7 20.80 9.12 -20.75
C SER A 7 19.73 8.60 -19.78
N ASP A 8 19.97 7.45 -19.16
CA ASP A 8 19.02 6.76 -18.30
C ASP A 8 18.86 7.44 -16.94
N GLU A 9 19.93 8.03 -16.39
CA GLU A 9 19.87 8.80 -15.15
C GLU A 9 19.15 10.13 -15.36
N MET A 10 19.30 10.76 -16.53
CA MET A 10 18.54 11.95 -16.91
C MET A 10 17.05 11.66 -17.11
N VAL A 11 16.70 10.51 -17.69
CA VAL A 11 15.31 10.07 -17.86
C VAL A 11 14.67 9.80 -16.50
N LEU A 12 15.35 9.08 -15.62
CA LEU A 12 14.87 8.80 -14.26
C LEU A 12 14.74 10.08 -13.41
N ALA A 13 15.69 11.02 -13.52
CA ALA A 13 15.61 12.32 -12.86
C ALA A 13 14.44 13.16 -13.40
N SER A 14 14.17 13.09 -14.70
CA SER A 14 13.05 13.80 -15.34
C SER A 14 11.70 13.20 -14.95
N ILE A 15 11.60 11.87 -14.90
CA ILE A 15 10.41 11.16 -14.39
C ILE A 15 10.20 11.52 -12.92
N HIS A 16 11.24 11.45 -12.09
CA HIS A 16 11.15 11.81 -10.68
C HIS A 16 10.75 13.28 -10.50
N PHE A 17 11.26 14.21 -11.31
CA PHE A 17 10.90 15.63 -11.26
C PHE A 17 9.47 15.89 -11.73
N ILE A 18 9.02 15.27 -12.82
CA ILE A 18 7.62 15.35 -13.31
C ILE A 18 6.68 14.76 -12.26
N VAL A 19 7.06 13.64 -11.66
CA VAL A 19 6.31 12.99 -10.59
C VAL A 19 6.32 13.86 -9.33
N GLN A 20 7.42 14.51 -8.96
CA GLN A 20 7.49 15.45 -7.82
C GLN A 20 6.63 16.70 -8.04
N ILE A 21 6.65 17.29 -9.24
CA ILE A 21 5.75 18.41 -9.60
C ILE A 21 4.30 17.95 -9.60
N SER A 22 4.05 16.76 -10.14
CA SER A 22 2.74 16.14 -10.10
C SER A 22 2.33 15.97 -8.65
N ILE A 23 3.17 15.40 -7.79
CA ILE A 23 3.00 15.23 -6.33
C ILE A 23 2.75 16.55 -5.59
N ILE A 24 3.44 17.65 -5.93
CA ILE A 24 3.18 18.95 -5.30
C ILE A 24 1.79 19.46 -5.71
N ARG A 25 1.42 19.31 -6.98
CA ARG A 25 0.04 19.55 -7.44
C ARG A 25 -0.93 18.54 -6.81
N THR A 26 -0.53 17.29 -6.62
CA THR A 26 -1.33 16.24 -6.03
C THR A 26 -1.55 16.57 -4.57
N ASN A 27 -0.59 17.07 -3.79
CA ASN A 27 -0.79 17.48 -2.39
C ASN A 27 -1.80 18.63 -2.24
N VAL A 28 -1.79 19.58 -3.17
CA VAL A 28 -2.83 20.62 -3.24
C VAL A 28 -4.18 19.98 -3.60
N ILE A 29 -4.21 19.12 -4.61
CA ILE A 29 -5.42 18.45 -5.10
C ILE A 29 -5.99 17.44 -4.08
N ILE A 30 -5.13 16.72 -3.35
CA ILE A 30 -5.34 15.75 -2.25
C ILE A 30 -6.16 16.42 -1.13
N GLY A 31 -6.00 17.71 -0.91
CA GLY A 31 -6.92 18.46 -0.03
C GLY A 31 -8.40 18.48 -0.47
N GLY A 32 -8.74 18.00 -1.67
CA GLY A 32 -10.03 18.20 -2.31
C GLY A 32 -10.25 19.68 -2.67
N LYS A 33 -9.18 20.47 -2.64
CA LYS A 33 -9.19 21.92 -2.69
C LYS A 33 -8.17 22.43 -3.71
N ASP A 34 -8.43 23.57 -4.31
CA ASP A 34 -7.42 24.30 -5.08
C ASP A 34 -6.42 25.01 -4.15
N TYR A 35 -5.43 25.69 -4.73
CA TYR A 35 -4.44 26.49 -4.00
C TYR A 35 -5.04 27.69 -3.24
N ARG A 36 -6.33 27.98 -3.42
CA ARG A 36 -7.09 29.01 -2.72
C ARG A 36 -8.02 28.42 -1.66
N GLY A 37 -8.04 27.09 -1.48
CA GLY A 37 -8.90 26.40 -0.53
C GLY A 37 -10.31 26.11 -1.04
N ASN A 38 -10.63 26.39 -2.30
CA ASN A 38 -11.95 26.11 -2.89
C ASN A 38 -12.06 24.64 -3.30
N PRO A 39 -13.26 24.02 -3.20
CA PRO A 39 -13.46 22.67 -3.73
C PRO A 39 -13.05 22.55 -5.20
N LEU A 40 -12.41 21.44 -5.56
CA LEU A 40 -12.02 21.18 -6.94
C LEU A 40 -13.24 20.97 -7.85
N PRO A 41 -13.19 21.40 -9.11
CA PRO A 41 -14.26 21.13 -10.07
C PRO A 41 -14.27 19.64 -10.49
N PRO A 42 -15.42 19.09 -10.94
CA PRO A 42 -15.57 17.67 -11.30
C PRO A 42 -14.48 17.10 -12.21
N LYS A 43 -14.05 17.87 -13.22
CA LYS A 43 -13.01 17.46 -14.18
C LYS A 43 -11.64 17.24 -13.53
N GLU A 44 -11.34 17.94 -12.44
CA GLU A 44 -10.07 17.76 -11.71
C GLU A 44 -10.10 16.50 -10.84
N PHE A 45 -11.28 16.08 -10.35
CA PHE A 45 -11.41 14.78 -9.69
C PHE A 45 -11.15 13.62 -10.65
N GLU A 46 -11.71 13.66 -11.86
CA GLU A 46 -11.46 12.64 -12.88
C GLU A 46 -9.98 12.59 -13.30
N ARG A 47 -9.35 13.75 -13.49
CA ARG A 47 -7.89 13.82 -13.75
C ARG A 47 -7.08 13.19 -12.64
N ASN A 48 -7.48 13.41 -11.39
CA ASN A 48 -6.80 12.83 -10.25
C ASN A 48 -6.99 11.30 -10.18
N GLU A 49 -8.19 10.79 -10.43
CA GLU A 49 -8.45 9.34 -10.49
C GLU A 49 -7.63 8.65 -11.57
N ASN A 50 -7.49 9.29 -12.74
CA ASN A 50 -6.61 8.82 -13.81
C ASN A 50 -5.14 8.81 -13.39
N LEU A 51 -4.70 9.84 -12.66
CA LEU A 51 -3.35 9.91 -12.12
C LEU A 51 -3.10 8.81 -11.06
N VAL A 52 -4.02 8.62 -10.11
CA VAL A 52 -3.95 7.56 -9.09
C VAL A 52 -3.87 6.19 -9.76
N THR A 53 -4.71 5.95 -10.77
CA THR A 53 -4.69 4.72 -11.57
C THR A 53 -3.34 4.51 -12.25
N PHE A 54 -2.79 5.55 -12.87
CA PHE A 54 -1.47 5.50 -13.52
C PHE A 54 -0.36 5.17 -12.52
N LEU A 55 -0.31 5.87 -11.37
CA LEU A 55 0.72 5.67 -10.35
C LEU A 55 0.63 4.29 -9.70
N ALA A 56 -0.59 3.81 -9.43
CA ALA A 56 -0.82 2.47 -8.90
C ALA A 56 -0.32 1.39 -9.86
N ARG A 57 -0.65 1.50 -11.14
CA ARG A 57 -0.16 0.56 -12.17
C ARG A 57 1.35 0.63 -12.34
N LEU A 58 1.95 1.83 -12.30
CA LEU A 58 3.39 2.02 -12.40
C LEU A 58 4.13 1.40 -11.21
N ALA A 59 3.59 1.53 -10.00
CA ALA A 59 4.14 0.90 -8.81
C ALA A 59 4.11 -0.64 -8.91
N THR A 60 3.02 -1.21 -9.43
CA THR A 60 2.88 -2.67 -9.64
C THR A 60 3.75 -3.19 -10.78
N ALA A 61 3.90 -2.44 -11.86
CA ALA A 61 4.70 -2.84 -13.02
C ALA A 61 6.22 -2.83 -12.75
N THR A 62 6.66 -2.18 -11.67
CA THR A 62 8.08 -2.12 -11.34
C THR A 62 8.50 -3.40 -10.64
N GLU A 63 9.26 -4.24 -11.35
CA GLU A 63 9.94 -5.40 -10.75
C GLU A 63 11.02 -4.92 -9.78
N VAL A 64 10.74 -4.98 -8.48
CA VAL A 64 11.74 -4.68 -7.45
C VAL A 64 11.87 -5.86 -6.52
N PRO A 65 13.11 -6.35 -6.31
CA PRO A 65 13.37 -7.35 -5.28
C PRO A 65 12.90 -6.82 -3.92
N TYR A 66 11.96 -7.52 -3.30
CA TYR A 66 11.42 -7.15 -1.99
C TYR A 66 12.46 -7.17 -0.86
N SER A 67 13.63 -7.77 -1.10
CA SER A 67 14.80 -7.72 -0.23
C SER A 67 15.58 -6.40 -0.32
N ASN A 68 15.24 -5.50 -1.24
CA ASN A 68 15.92 -4.23 -1.40
C ASN A 68 15.53 -3.27 -0.26
N PRO A 69 16.50 -2.78 0.55
CA PRO A 69 16.21 -1.86 1.65
C PRO A 69 15.74 -0.46 1.19
N ARG A 70 15.64 -0.22 -0.12
CA ARG A 70 15.16 1.03 -0.70
C ARG A 70 13.99 0.77 -1.65
N ALA A 71 12.90 1.47 -1.42
CA ALA A 71 11.81 1.61 -2.38
C ALA A 71 12.37 2.15 -3.70
N PRO A 72 11.92 1.60 -4.84
CA PRO A 72 12.26 2.21 -6.13
C PRO A 72 11.65 3.61 -6.18
N ALA A 73 12.23 4.45 -7.03
CA ALA A 73 11.68 5.78 -7.30
C ALA A 73 10.25 5.75 -7.89
N THR A 74 9.80 4.59 -8.34
CA THR A 74 8.48 4.32 -8.93
C THR A 74 7.48 3.70 -7.97
N ASP A 75 7.84 3.45 -6.70
CA ASP A 75 6.88 2.94 -5.72
C ASP A 75 6.13 4.10 -5.07
N PHE A 76 4.91 4.29 -5.57
CA PHE A 76 4.00 5.32 -5.12
C PHE A 76 2.97 4.80 -4.10
N THR A 77 3.05 3.56 -3.66
CA THR A 77 2.03 2.96 -2.77
C THR A 77 1.94 3.67 -1.42
N TYR A 78 3.00 4.35 -0.98
CA TYR A 78 2.96 5.25 0.17
C TYR A 78 1.83 6.29 0.08
N TRP A 79 1.51 6.78 -1.13
CA TRP A 79 0.42 7.74 -1.34
C TRP A 79 -0.96 7.16 -1.02
N ALA A 80 -1.14 5.85 -1.17
CA ALA A 80 -2.38 5.18 -0.80
C ALA A 80 -2.70 5.36 0.69
N LEU A 81 -1.70 5.49 1.57
CA LEU A 81 -1.90 5.72 3.00
C LEU A 81 -2.52 7.08 3.30
N HIS A 82 -2.17 8.10 2.50
CA HIS A 82 -2.79 9.41 2.62
C HIS A 82 -4.28 9.30 2.30
N ASP A 83 -4.64 8.63 1.20
CA ASP A 83 -6.05 8.44 0.83
C ASP A 83 -6.80 7.61 1.87
N PHE A 84 -6.24 6.50 2.37
CA PHE A 84 -6.84 5.70 3.45
C PHE A 84 -7.11 6.53 4.71
N ARG A 85 -6.08 7.21 5.23
CA ARG A 85 -6.20 8.04 6.43
C ARG A 85 -7.24 9.13 6.23
N ASP A 86 -7.24 9.75 5.06
CA ASP A 86 -8.13 10.85 4.75
C ASP A 86 -9.59 10.38 4.63
N VAL A 87 -9.85 9.16 4.14
CA VAL A 87 -11.20 8.57 4.17
C VAL A 87 -11.65 8.23 5.58
N PHE A 88 -10.84 7.45 6.31
CA PHE A 88 -11.33 6.72 7.49
C PHE A 88 -10.90 7.33 8.83
N LYS A 89 -9.84 8.14 8.83
CA LYS A 89 -9.26 8.71 10.06
C LYS A 89 -9.42 10.23 10.15
N ASN A 90 -9.87 10.90 9.08
CA ASN A 90 -10.13 12.34 9.10
C ASN A 90 -11.65 12.64 9.19
N PRO A 91 -12.16 12.98 10.39
CA PRO A 91 -13.59 13.22 10.56
C PRO A 91 -14.07 14.51 9.87
N ASP A 92 -13.19 15.50 9.72
CA ASP A 92 -13.54 16.89 9.36
C ASP A 92 -13.84 17.10 7.87
N TYR A 93 -13.66 16.07 7.04
CA TYR A 93 -13.94 16.19 5.61
C TYR A 93 -15.42 16.14 5.28
N SER A 94 -15.80 16.99 4.32
CA SER A 94 -17.13 16.99 3.74
C SER A 94 -17.45 15.65 3.06
N SER A 95 -18.74 15.35 2.90
CA SER A 95 -19.21 14.15 2.20
C SER A 95 -18.65 14.04 0.78
N GLN A 96 -18.54 15.16 0.07
CA GLN A 96 -17.95 15.21 -1.28
C GLN A 96 -16.47 14.81 -1.26
N ILE A 97 -15.69 15.35 -0.33
CA ILE A 97 -14.27 15.01 -0.19
C ILE A 97 -14.15 13.53 0.18
N LYS A 98 -14.90 13.05 1.17
CA LYS A 98 -14.90 11.63 1.56
C LYS A 98 -15.29 10.70 0.40
N ASN A 99 -16.27 11.08 -0.42
CA ASN A 99 -16.67 10.32 -1.61
C ASN A 99 -15.52 10.21 -2.63
N TRP A 100 -14.85 11.33 -2.91
CA TRP A 100 -13.72 11.32 -3.81
C TRP A 100 -12.52 10.52 -3.23
N ARG A 101 -12.25 10.67 -1.93
CA ARG A 101 -11.16 9.94 -1.27
C ARG A 101 -11.36 8.43 -1.28
N ILE A 102 -12.59 7.95 -1.03
CA ILE A 102 -12.85 6.50 -1.07
C ILE A 102 -12.66 5.95 -2.48
N ARG A 103 -12.98 6.72 -3.52
CA ARG A 103 -12.73 6.33 -4.91
C ARG A 103 -11.24 6.18 -5.20
N ASN A 104 -10.42 7.17 -4.83
CA ASN A 104 -8.96 7.09 -4.97
C ASN A 104 -8.38 5.90 -4.20
N TRP A 105 -8.82 5.69 -2.96
CA TRP A 105 -8.42 4.54 -2.16
C TRP A 105 -8.76 3.21 -2.85
N CYS A 106 -9.98 3.10 -3.40
CA CYS A 106 -10.37 1.91 -4.15
C CYS A 106 -9.54 1.71 -5.43
N LEU A 107 -9.11 2.79 -6.11
CA LEU A 107 -8.22 2.69 -7.28
C LEU A 107 -6.83 2.19 -6.90
N TRP A 108 -6.27 2.65 -5.77
CA TRP A 108 -5.03 2.10 -5.22
C TRP A 108 -5.15 0.61 -4.95
N LEU A 109 -6.20 0.17 -4.25
CA LEU A 109 -6.42 -1.25 -3.99
C LEU A 109 -6.66 -2.05 -5.28
N THR A 110 -7.40 -1.49 -6.24
CA THR A 110 -7.71 -2.19 -7.49
C THR A 110 -6.46 -2.44 -8.33
N HIS A 111 -5.56 -1.45 -8.42
CA HIS A 111 -4.41 -1.49 -9.33
C HIS A 111 -3.05 -1.72 -8.66
N GLY A 112 -2.98 -1.54 -7.34
CA GLY A 112 -1.77 -1.57 -6.53
C GLY A 112 -1.77 -2.59 -5.40
N SER A 113 -2.81 -3.43 -5.26
CA SER A 113 -2.97 -4.41 -4.17
C SER A 113 -1.76 -5.32 -3.99
N GLU A 114 -1.27 -5.94 -5.07
CA GLU A 114 -0.12 -6.85 -5.04
C GLU A 114 1.13 -6.14 -4.48
N ARG A 115 1.42 -4.94 -4.98
CA ARG A 115 2.55 -4.14 -4.50
C ARG A 115 2.38 -3.70 -3.04
N MET A 116 1.18 -3.28 -2.65
CA MET A 116 0.88 -2.86 -1.28
C MET A 116 1.01 -4.04 -0.29
N LEU A 117 0.47 -5.21 -0.63
CA LEU A 117 0.56 -6.41 0.19
C LEU A 117 2.01 -6.86 0.37
N THR A 118 2.78 -6.87 -0.71
CA THR A 118 4.18 -7.28 -0.66
C THR A 118 5.05 -6.28 0.11
N ASN A 119 4.77 -4.97 0.03
CA ASN A 119 5.39 -3.95 0.89
C ASN A 119 5.08 -4.17 2.38
N ILE A 120 3.91 -4.69 2.72
CA ILE A 120 3.55 -5.06 4.09
C ILE A 120 4.33 -6.31 4.55
N GLN A 121 4.45 -7.32 3.70
CA GLN A 121 5.06 -8.60 4.04
C GLN A 121 6.58 -8.53 4.24
N HIS A 122 7.27 -7.70 3.45
CA HIS A 122 8.73 -7.71 3.37
C HIS A 122 9.42 -6.58 4.14
N GLU A 123 8.70 -5.91 5.06
CA GLU A 123 9.04 -4.61 5.67
C GLU A 123 8.92 -3.44 4.69
N PRO A 124 8.58 -2.23 5.20
CA PRO A 124 8.39 -1.08 4.33
C PRO A 124 9.66 -0.85 3.52
N CYS A 125 9.51 -0.88 2.20
CA CYS A 125 10.51 -0.40 1.26
C CYS A 125 10.88 1.07 1.54
N PHE A 126 10.04 1.79 2.30
CA PHE A 126 10.33 3.11 2.81
C PHE A 126 11.17 3.00 4.09
N PRO A 127 12.47 3.33 4.06
CA PRO A 127 13.29 3.27 5.26
C PRO A 127 12.70 4.16 6.36
N LYS A 128 12.74 3.68 7.61
CA LYS A 128 12.22 4.36 8.82
C LYS A 128 12.68 5.82 8.96
N THR A 129 13.78 6.20 8.30
CA THR A 129 14.36 7.55 8.33
C THR A 129 13.67 8.56 7.42
N ARG A 130 12.86 8.12 6.45
CA ARG A 130 12.20 9.01 5.46
C ARG A 130 10.70 9.20 5.69
N VAL A 131 10.11 8.39 6.55
CA VAL A 131 8.66 8.31 6.73
C VAL A 131 8.37 8.21 8.23
N SER A 132 7.46 9.05 8.74
CA SER A 132 7.06 9.00 10.14
C SER A 132 6.48 7.63 10.48
N GLU A 133 6.61 7.19 11.74
CA GLU A 133 6.09 5.90 12.19
C GLU A 133 4.59 5.73 11.90
N ALA A 134 3.83 6.83 11.93
CA ALA A 134 2.41 6.88 11.58
C ALA A 134 2.09 6.59 10.10
N MET A 135 3.11 6.52 9.25
CA MET A 135 2.97 6.27 7.81
C MET A 135 3.73 5.01 7.37
N GLN A 136 4.10 4.15 8.32
CA GLN A 136 4.63 2.82 8.03
C GLN A 136 3.48 1.85 7.78
N MET A 137 3.57 1.06 6.70
CA MET A 137 2.64 -0.04 6.43
C MET A 137 3.02 -1.25 7.28
N ARG A 138 2.09 -1.75 8.09
CA ARG A 138 2.30 -2.90 8.97
C ARG A 138 1.39 -4.08 8.58
N PRO A 139 1.75 -5.32 8.94
CA PRO A 139 0.91 -6.50 8.69
C PRO A 139 -0.53 -6.37 9.15
N GLU A 140 -0.76 -5.69 10.29
CA GLU A 140 -2.11 -5.51 10.83
C GLU A 140 -2.96 -4.57 9.96
N ASP A 141 -2.31 -3.62 9.28
CA ASP A 141 -3.00 -2.60 8.51
C ASP A 141 -3.73 -3.22 7.30
N TRP A 142 -3.23 -4.30 6.69
CA TRP A 142 -3.93 -4.98 5.58
C TRP A 142 -5.32 -5.49 5.97
N GLY A 143 -5.43 -6.11 7.15
CA GLY A 143 -6.70 -6.61 7.68
C GLY A 143 -7.64 -5.47 8.06
N ASP A 144 -7.12 -4.39 8.65
CA ASP A 144 -7.88 -3.21 9.00
C ASP A 144 -8.39 -2.48 7.75
N TRP A 145 -7.55 -2.33 6.72
CA TRP A 145 -7.91 -1.76 5.42
C TRP A 145 -9.06 -2.51 4.78
N ARG A 146 -8.99 -3.83 4.76
CA ARG A 146 -10.05 -4.70 4.25
C ARG A 146 -11.36 -4.48 5.00
N LYS A 147 -11.30 -4.52 6.33
CA LYS A 147 -12.46 -4.35 7.21
C LYS A 147 -13.10 -2.98 7.03
N GLU A 148 -12.32 -1.90 7.05
CA GLU A 148 -12.81 -0.53 6.94
C GLU A 148 -13.39 -0.24 5.54
N THR A 149 -12.73 -0.72 4.49
CA THR A 149 -13.21 -0.57 3.10
C THR A 149 -14.55 -1.27 2.89
N LEU A 150 -14.69 -2.50 3.38
CA LEU A 150 -15.95 -3.24 3.27
C LEU A 150 -17.06 -2.60 4.13
N ALA A 151 -16.72 -2.12 5.33
CA ALA A 151 -17.68 -1.44 6.21
C ALA A 151 -18.17 -0.09 5.66
N ALA A 152 -17.39 0.57 4.80
CA ALA A 152 -17.81 1.81 4.12
C ALA A 152 -18.85 1.57 3.02
N ARG A 153 -18.91 0.37 2.43
CA ARG A 153 -19.80 0.04 1.30
C ARG A 153 -21.26 0.52 1.44
N PRO A 154 -21.98 0.31 2.56
CA PRO A 154 -23.36 0.76 2.70
C PRO A 154 -23.55 2.29 2.73
N ALA A 155 -22.48 3.06 2.98
CA ALA A 155 -22.56 4.53 3.12
C ALA A 155 -22.53 5.29 1.79
N TYR A 156 -22.28 4.61 0.67
CA TYR A 156 -22.08 5.25 -0.64
C TYR A 156 -23.05 4.76 -1.72
N GLY A 157 -23.16 5.53 -2.80
CA GLY A 157 -23.95 5.16 -3.99
C GLY A 157 -23.30 4.05 -4.82
N ASP A 158 -24.05 3.54 -5.80
CA ASP A 158 -23.71 2.29 -6.51
C ASP A 158 -22.36 2.33 -7.22
N GLN A 159 -21.99 3.47 -7.82
CA GLN A 159 -20.68 3.63 -8.44
C GLN A 159 -19.52 3.35 -7.48
N VAL A 160 -19.59 3.85 -6.24
CA VAL A 160 -18.53 3.63 -5.24
C VAL A 160 -18.58 2.21 -4.70
N LYS A 161 -19.78 1.62 -4.57
CA LYS A 161 -19.92 0.20 -4.18
C LYS A 161 -19.22 -0.72 -5.18
N GLU A 162 -19.39 -0.47 -6.48
CA GLU A 162 -18.71 -1.24 -7.54
C GLU A 162 -17.18 -1.11 -7.44
N MET A 163 -16.67 0.09 -7.14
CA MET A 163 -15.24 0.30 -6.92
C MET A 163 -14.72 -0.41 -5.67
N ILE A 164 -15.50 -0.42 -4.57
CA ILE A 164 -15.19 -1.19 -3.37
C ILE A 164 -15.14 -2.69 -3.70
N ASP A 165 -16.14 -3.21 -4.43
CA ASP A 165 -16.20 -4.62 -4.79
C ASP A 165 -15.01 -5.03 -5.69
N ALA A 166 -14.61 -4.17 -6.62
CA ALA A 166 -13.42 -4.36 -7.45
C ALA A 166 -12.12 -4.34 -6.63
N ALA A 167 -12.00 -3.41 -5.68
CA ALA A 167 -10.88 -3.32 -4.76
C ALA A 167 -10.75 -4.59 -3.90
N MET A 168 -11.85 -5.06 -3.32
CA MET A 168 -11.88 -6.29 -2.50
C MET A 168 -11.45 -7.51 -3.31
N LYS A 169 -11.94 -7.66 -4.54
CA LYS A 169 -11.53 -8.75 -5.45
C LYS A 169 -10.05 -8.68 -5.81
N SER A 170 -9.49 -7.48 -5.92
CA SER A 170 -8.06 -7.29 -6.18
C SER A 170 -7.21 -7.67 -4.96
N MET A 171 -7.66 -7.32 -3.75
CA MET A 171 -7.01 -7.77 -2.51
C MET A 171 -7.02 -9.30 -2.38
N ASP A 172 -8.14 -9.96 -2.69
CA ASP A 172 -8.25 -11.42 -2.69
C ASP A 172 -7.26 -12.07 -3.66
N ARG A 173 -7.10 -11.50 -4.85
CA ARG A 173 -6.12 -11.98 -5.84
C ARG A 173 -4.70 -11.84 -5.32
N ALA A 174 -4.35 -10.70 -4.73
CA ALA A 174 -3.04 -10.47 -4.17
C ALA A 174 -2.72 -11.48 -3.06
N GLU A 175 -3.67 -11.75 -2.16
CA GLU A 175 -3.54 -12.78 -1.12
C GLU A 175 -3.40 -14.19 -1.69
N ALA A 176 -4.15 -14.52 -2.75
CA ALA A 176 -4.02 -15.82 -3.41
C ALA A 176 -2.63 -16.00 -4.06
N MET A 177 -2.00 -14.92 -4.50
CA MET A 177 -0.67 -14.94 -5.15
C MET A 177 0.48 -14.92 -4.15
N HIS A 178 0.39 -14.08 -3.12
CA HIS A 178 1.49 -13.81 -2.19
C HIS A 178 1.27 -14.37 -0.77
N GLY A 179 0.12 -14.99 -0.53
CA GLY A 179 -0.33 -15.37 0.80
C GLY A 179 -0.87 -14.18 1.60
N ILE A 180 -1.47 -14.47 2.75
CA ILE A 180 -1.87 -13.44 3.71
C ILE A 180 -0.64 -12.84 4.40
N PRO A 181 -0.65 -11.55 4.78
CA PRO A 181 0.46 -10.99 5.54
C PRO A 181 0.54 -11.67 6.91
N PHE A 182 1.63 -12.39 7.15
CA PHE A 182 1.89 -12.96 8.46
C PHE A 182 2.21 -11.81 9.41
N ARG A 183 1.57 -11.79 10.60
CA ARG A 183 2.22 -11.14 11.74
C ARG A 183 3.61 -11.73 11.79
N ARG A 184 4.66 -10.90 11.70
CA ARG A 184 5.95 -11.28 12.27
C ARG A 184 5.66 -11.50 13.74
N PHE A 185 5.24 -12.72 14.09
CA PHE A 185 5.40 -13.19 15.43
C PHE A 185 6.87 -12.93 15.74
N SER A 186 7.12 -12.17 16.81
CA SER A 186 8.47 -11.77 17.20
C SER A 186 9.41 -12.96 17.04
N ALA A 187 10.66 -12.75 16.62
CA ALA A 187 11.63 -13.82 16.37
C ALA A 187 11.65 -14.91 17.47
N LYS A 188 11.25 -14.52 18.69
CA LYS A 188 10.95 -15.39 19.84
C LYS A 188 9.91 -16.48 19.58
N VAL A 189 8.74 -16.19 19.00
CA VAL A 189 7.72 -17.21 18.73
C VAL A 189 8.15 -18.17 17.61
N HIS A 190 8.92 -17.69 16.63
CA HIS A 190 9.47 -18.59 15.60
C HIS A 190 10.54 -19.52 16.22
N SER A 191 11.38 -19.02 17.15
CA SER A 191 12.27 -19.90 17.92
C SER A 191 11.51 -20.82 18.87
N ASP A 192 10.40 -20.38 19.46
CA ASP A 192 9.57 -21.19 20.36
C ASP A 192 8.83 -22.30 19.59
N ILE A 193 8.38 -22.03 18.36
CA ILE A 193 7.76 -23.04 17.48
C ILE A 193 8.80 -24.04 16.96
N LEU A 194 9.99 -23.56 16.59
CA LEU A 194 11.09 -24.43 16.14
C LEU A 194 11.61 -25.31 17.30
N SER A 195 11.81 -24.74 18.48
CA SER A 195 12.22 -25.49 19.68
C SER A 195 11.13 -26.45 20.18
N ALA A 196 9.85 -26.08 20.09
CA ALA A 196 8.75 -26.99 20.38
C ALA A 196 8.70 -28.18 19.40
N ARG A 197 8.96 -27.94 18.10
CA ARG A 197 9.05 -29.02 17.10
C ARG A 197 10.27 -29.93 17.32
N GLU A 198 11.43 -29.38 17.68
CA GLU A 198 12.61 -30.18 18.00
C GLU A 198 12.39 -31.04 19.26
N SER A 199 11.75 -30.48 20.29
CA SER A 199 11.37 -31.21 21.50
C SER A 199 10.40 -32.37 21.19
N ASP A 200 9.39 -32.14 20.36
CA ASP A 200 8.41 -33.18 19.99
C ASP A 200 9.04 -34.32 19.18
N ILE A 201 9.99 -34.01 18.29
CA ILE A 201 10.75 -35.00 17.52
C ILE A 201 11.65 -35.85 18.45
N LEU A 202 12.34 -35.22 19.40
CA LEU A 202 13.19 -35.91 20.37
C LEU A 202 12.38 -36.80 21.33
N THR A 203 11.18 -36.35 21.72
CA THR A 203 10.28 -37.10 22.61
C THR A 203 9.65 -38.30 21.89
N ARG A 204 9.30 -38.16 20.61
CA ARG A 204 8.82 -39.28 19.78
C ARG A 204 9.92 -40.27 19.41
N GLY A 205 11.12 -39.77 19.12
CA GLY A 205 12.30 -40.61 18.86
C GLY A 205 12.71 -41.43 20.08
N SER A 206 12.72 -40.82 21.28
CA SER A 206 13.07 -41.54 22.52
C SER A 206 12.06 -42.63 22.89
N ASN A 207 10.77 -42.42 22.61
CA ASN A 207 9.73 -43.43 22.84
C ASN A 207 9.79 -44.61 21.87
N TYR A 208 10.38 -44.42 20.68
CA TYR A 208 10.57 -45.49 19.70
C TYR A 208 11.70 -46.44 20.12
N TYR A 209 12.79 -45.91 20.67
CA TYR A 209 13.92 -46.72 21.17
C TYR A 209 13.68 -47.35 22.55
N ALA A 210 12.69 -46.90 23.32
CA ALA A 210 12.34 -47.51 24.60
C ALA A 210 11.35 -48.69 24.49
N ARG A 211 10.82 -48.95 23.29
CA ARG A 211 9.83 -50.03 23.01
C ARG A 211 10.35 -51.14 22.10
N HIS A 212 11.64 -51.10 21.75
CA HIS A 212 12.36 -52.12 21.00
C HIS A 212 13.64 -52.47 21.75
#